data_AF-A0A1W1HJH5-F1
#
_entry.id   AF-A0A1W1HJH5-F1
#
_cell.length_a   1.000
_cell.length_b   1.000
_cell.length_c   1.000
_cell.angle_alpha   90.00
_cell.angle_beta   90.00
_cell.angle_gamma   90.00
#
_symmetry.space_group_name_H-M   'P 1'
#
loop_
_entity.id
_entity.type
_entity.pdbx_description
1 polymer ?
#
loop_
_entity_poly.entity_id
_entity_poly.type
_entity_poly.pdbx_seq_one_letter_code
_entity_poly.pdbx_strand_id
1 'polypeptide(L)' 'MNDKIVIVDDEDGILKMRQSLLLRNTCKCILFLSPFEALNAIENINPAVVIADQKMPGMTGTEFLEKVKKSESPD' A
#
# COMPACT_ATOMS: atom_id res chain seq x y z
N MET A 1 15.87 3.14 9.25
CA MET A 1 14.98 4.17 8.69
C MET A 1 14.04 3.44 7.74
N ASN A 2 12.74 3.56 7.95
CA ASN A 2 11.76 2.80 7.17
C ASN A 2 11.51 3.58 5.86
N ASP A 3 11.98 3.05 4.73
CA ASP A 3 12.01 3.72 3.42
C ASP A 3 10.97 3.13 2.45
N LYS A 4 10.13 2.22 2.95
CA LYS A 4 9.15 1.50 2.14
C LYS A 4 7.81 2.22 2.13
N ILE A 5 7.23 2.35 0.94
CA ILE A 5 5.90 2.88 0.72
C ILE A 5 5.07 1.75 0.10
N VAL A 6 3.94 1.43 0.71
CA VAL A 6 2.96 0.49 0.13
C VAL A 6 1.90 1.28 -0.60
N ILE A 7 1.59 0.87 -1.82
CA ILE A 7 0.54 1.45 -2.64
C ILE A 7 -0.40 0.34 -3.07
N VAL A 8 -1.69 0.52 -2.83
CA VAL A 8 -2.74 -0.42 -3.23
C VAL A 8 -3.65 0.26 -4.24
N ASP A 9 -3.76 -0.32 -5.42
CA ASP A 9 -4.58 0.21 -6.51
C ASP A 9 -4.96 -0.95 -7.43
N ASP A 10 -6.26 -1.18 -7.64
CA ASP A 10 -6.77 -2.30 -8.44
C ASP A 10 -6.67 -2.06 -9.96
N GLU A 11 -6.22 -0.89 -10.38
CA GLU A 11 -5.93 -0.60 -11.78
C GLU A 11 -4.50 -1.01 -12.15
N ASP A 12 -4.39 -2.07 -12.95
CA ASP A 12 -3.12 -2.56 -13.55
C ASP A 12 -2.44 -1.50 -14.46
N GLY A 13 -3.16 -0.42 -14.77
CA GLY A 13 -2.91 0.46 -15.90
C GLY A 13 -1.49 0.99 -16.05
N ILE A 14 -0.75 1.30 -14.98
CA ILE A 14 0.60 1.87 -15.15
C ILE A 14 1.58 1.57 -14.00
N LEU A 15 1.84 0.29 -13.71
CA LEU A 15 2.88 -0.16 -12.78
C LEU A 15 4.26 0.47 -13.05
N LYS A 16 4.63 0.70 -14.33
CA LYS A 16 5.92 1.30 -14.72
C LYS A 16 6.01 2.82 -14.54
N MET A 17 4.92 3.56 -14.79
CA MET A 17 4.92 5.03 -14.65
C MET A 17 4.83 5.44 -13.18
N ARG A 18 4.00 4.75 -12.39
CA ARG A 18 3.87 5.03 -10.95
C ARG A 18 5.18 4.79 -10.22
N GLN A 19 5.85 3.66 -10.50
CA GLN A 19 7.21 3.43 -10.02
C GLN A 19 8.16 4.56 -10.47
N SER A 20 8.15 4.97 -11.75
CA SER A 20 9.08 6.01 -12.23
C SER A 20 8.89 7.40 -11.59
N LEU A 21 7.67 7.76 -11.18
CA LEU A 21 7.39 9.03 -10.50
C LEU A 21 7.85 9.01 -9.03
N LEU A 22 7.69 7.86 -8.37
CA LEU A 22 8.03 7.70 -6.95
C LEU A 22 9.52 7.35 -6.72
N LEU A 23 10.15 6.63 -7.65
CA LEU A 23 11.57 6.23 -7.62
C LEU A 23 12.57 7.38 -7.81
N ARG A 24 12.10 8.60 -8.13
CA ARG A 24 12.97 9.80 -8.15
C ARG A 24 13.47 10.17 -6.75
N ASN A 25 12.77 9.70 -5.72
CA ASN A 25 13.16 9.84 -4.33
C ASN A 25 13.60 8.46 -3.80
N THR A 26 14.52 8.43 -2.85
CA THR A 26 15.19 7.25 -2.24
C THR A 26 14.28 6.19 -1.59
N CYS A 27 12.97 6.20 -1.86
CA CYS A 27 11.98 5.33 -1.24
C CYS A 27 11.66 4.10 -2.12
N LYS A 28 11.50 2.95 -1.47
CA LYS A 28 11.13 1.68 -2.12
C LYS A 28 9.62 1.54 -2.17
N CYS A 29 9.03 1.61 -3.35
CA CYS A 29 7.59 1.43 -3.53
C CYS A 29 7.24 -0.04 -3.77
N ILE A 30 6.27 -0.55 -3.02
CA ILE A 30 5.70 -1.89 -3.16
C ILE A 30 4.24 -1.70 -3.58
N LEU A 31 3.86 -2.24 -4.74
CA LEU A 31 2.51 -2.12 -5.28
C LEU A 31 1.73 -3.42 -5.09
N PHE A 32 0.46 -3.30 -4.74
CA PHE A 32 -0.51 -4.39 -4.68
C PHE A 32 -1.73 -4.04 -5.54
N LEU A 33 -2.19 -4.99 -6.34
CA LEU A 33 -3.44 -4.86 -7.12
C LEU A 33 -4.67 -5.33 -6.33
N SER A 34 -4.44 -5.93 -5.16
CA SER A 34 -5.49 -6.46 -4.31
C SER A 34 -5.32 -5.95 -2.88
N PRO A 35 -6.36 -5.34 -2.29
CA PRO A 35 -6.31 -4.93 -0.89
C PRO A 35 -6.13 -6.11 0.05
N PHE A 36 -6.60 -7.30 -0.33
CA PHE A 36 -6.44 -8.51 0.49
C PHE A 36 -5.00 -9.02 0.51
N GLU A 37 -4.33 -9.00 -0.65
CA GLU A 37 -2.90 -9.36 -0.72
C GLU A 37 -2.05 -8.35 0.06
N ALA A 38 -2.39 -7.06 -0.05
CA ALA A 38 -1.73 -6.02 0.72
C ALA A 38 -1.87 -6.25 2.22
N LEU A 39 -3.09 -6.51 2.73
CA LEU A 39 -3.32 -6.78 4.16
C LEU A 39 -2.51 -7.98 4.67
N ASN A 40 -2.38 -9.05 3.89
CA ASN A 40 -1.60 -10.22 4.29
C ASN A 40 -0.08 -9.97 4.34
N ALA A 41 0.41 -9.02 3.55
CA ALA A 41 1.83 -8.73 3.42
C ALA A 41 2.29 -7.52 4.27
N ILE A 42 1.39 -6.60 4.62
CA ILE A 42 1.73 -5.28 5.15
C ILE A 42 2.48 -5.33 6.47
N GLU A 43 2.12 -6.26 7.36
CA GLU A 43 2.80 -6.47 8.66
C GLU A 43 4.27 -6.85 8.45
N ASN A 44 4.54 -7.77 7.51
CA ASN A 44 5.91 -8.21 7.19
C ASN A 44 6.71 -7.14 6.45
N ILE A 45 6.03 -6.28 5.69
CA ILE A 45 6.67 -5.18 4.97
C ILE A 45 7.13 -4.11 5.96
N ASN A 46 6.31 -3.84 6.99
CA ASN A 46 6.43 -2.72 7.90
C ASN A 46 6.67 -1.44 7.10
N PRO A 47 5.65 -0.87 6.42
CA PRO A 47 5.84 0.33 5.60
C PRO A 47 5.88 1.60 6.45
N ALA A 48 6.58 2.62 5.97
CA ALA A 48 6.53 3.95 6.58
C ALA A 48 5.27 4.73 6.20
N VAL A 49 4.75 4.45 5.00
CA VAL A 49 3.56 5.10 4.44
C VAL A 49 2.77 4.08 3.66
N VAL A 50 1.45 4.15 3.79
CA VAL A 50 0.50 3.32 3.06
C VAL A 50 -0.45 4.25 2.30
N ILE A 51 -0.59 4.00 1.00
CA ILE A 51 -1.48 4.72 0.10
C ILE A 51 -2.43 3.68 -0.50
N ALA A 52 -3.72 3.95 -0.49
CA ALA A 52 -4.72 3.06 -1.09
C ALA A 52 -5.68 3.87 -1.95
N ASP A 53 -6.09 3.32 -3.08
CA ASP A 53 -7.21 3.88 -3.82
C ASP A 53 -8.50 3.76 -3.00
N GLN A 54 -9.42 4.71 -3.18
CA GLN A 54 -10.66 4.71 -2.40
C GLN A 54 -11.65 3.63 -2.86
N LYS A 55 -11.62 3.25 -4.14
CA LYS A 55 -12.58 2.31 -4.74
C LYS A 55 -11.87 1.06 -5.24
N MET A 56 -11.71 0.07 -4.37
CA MET A 56 -11.17 -1.23 -4.75
C MET A 56 -12.24 -2.33 -4.67
N PRO A 57 -12.17 -3.39 -5.50
CA PRO A 57 -13.01 -4.56 -5.38
C PRO A 57 -12.91 -5.18 -3.98
N GLY A 58 -14.07 -5.34 -3.34
CA GLY A 58 -14.20 -6.00 -2.04
C GLY A 58 -14.01 -5.12 -0.81
N MET A 59 -13.36 -3.95 -0.89
CA MET A 59 -13.35 -2.94 0.18
C MET A 59 -12.92 -1.54 -0.29
N THR A 60 -13.32 -0.52 0.44
CA THR A 60 -12.85 0.87 0.24
C THR A 60 -11.44 1.09 0.79
N GLY A 61 -10.75 2.12 0.30
CA GLY A 61 -9.45 2.54 0.82
C GLY A 61 -9.49 2.88 2.32
N THR A 62 -10.56 3.53 2.77
CA THR A 62 -10.79 3.80 4.20
C THR A 62 -10.92 2.53 5.05
N GLU A 63 -11.70 1.54 4.61
CA GLU A 63 -11.83 0.25 5.32
C GLU A 63 -10.52 -0.51 5.35
N PHE A 64 -9.76 -0.48 4.25
CA PHE A 64 -8.42 -1.05 4.19
C PHE A 64 -7.48 -0.38 5.21
N LEU A 65 -7.39 0.94 5.22
CA LEU A 65 -6.52 1.69 6.13
C LEU A 65 -6.91 1.50 7.61
N GLU A 66 -8.20 1.38 7.92
CA GLU A 66 -8.66 1.02 9.27
C GLU A 66 -8.16 -0.37 9.70
N LYS A 67 -8.17 -1.36 8.79
CA LYS A 67 -7.65 -2.71 9.07
C LYS A 67 -6.13 -2.68 9.28
N VAL A 68 -5.40 -1.93 8.46
CA VAL A 68 -3.94 -1.73 8.61
C VAL A 68 -3.59 -1.11 9.97
N LYS A 69 -4.35 -0.11 10.43
CA LYS A 69 -4.15 0.48 11.76
C LYS A 69 -4.47 -0.47 12.90
N LYS A 70 -5.39 -1.41 12.72
CA LYS A 70 -5.73 -2.41 13.75
C LYS A 70 -4.70 -3.54 13.85
N SER A 71 -3.99 -3.83 12.76
CA SER A 71 -2.87 -4.78 12.74
C SER A 71 -1.60 -4.20 13.38
N GLU A 72 -1.44 -2.87 13.40
CA GLU A 72 -0.49 -2.24 14.30
C GLU A 72 -1.04 -2.38 15.72
N SER A 73 -0.42 -3.27 16.51
CA SER A 73 -0.78 -3.40 17.92
C SER A 73 -0.75 -2.01 18.57
N PRO A 74 -1.77 -1.64 19.35
CA PRO A 74 -1.74 -0.38 20.07
C PRO A 74 -0.56 -0.41 21.05
N ASP A 75 0.29 0.62 20.98
CA ASP A 75 1.26 0.93 22.03
C ASP A 75 0.57 1.05 23.40
#